data_AF-T1KI66-F1
#
_entry.id   AF-T1KI66-F1
#
_cell.length_a   1.000
_cell.length_b   1.000
_cell.length_c   1.000
_cell.angle_alpha   90.00
_cell.angle_beta   90.00
_cell.angle_gamma   90.00
#
_symmetry.space_group_name_H-M   'P 1'
#
loop_
_entity.id
_entity.type
_entity.pdbx_description
1 polymer ?
#
loop_
_entity_poly.entity_id
_entity_poly.type
_entity_poly.pdbx_seq_one_letter_code
_entity_poly.pdbx_strand_id
1 'polypeptide(L)' 'MPLREGSSSIVFTDVEDDPQRRRPDISYAGRELNWTPKVSLKIGLKKTIEYFRKAMSNLNEN' A
#
# COMPACT_ATOMS: atom_id res chain seq x y z
N MET A 1 -25.63 -1.24 -26.42
CA MET A 1 -25.14 -2.54 -25.89
C MET A 1 -25.47 -2.56 -24.39
N PRO A 2 -26.34 -3.45 -23.89
CA PRO A 2 -26.75 -3.43 -22.49
C PRO A 2 -25.72 -4.14 -21.60
N LEU A 3 -25.38 -3.50 -20.48
CA LEU A 3 -24.44 -3.98 -19.46
C LEU A 3 -25.09 -5.14 -18.69
N ARG A 4 -24.43 -6.30 -18.60
CA ARG A 4 -24.86 -7.42 -17.76
C ARG A 4 -24.44 -7.14 -16.32
N GLU A 5 -25.40 -7.08 -15.41
CA GLU A 5 -25.12 -7.06 -13.97
C GLU A 5 -24.56 -8.43 -13.56
N GLY A 6 -23.32 -8.44 -13.05
CA GLY A 6 -22.66 -9.66 -12.62
C GLY A 6 -23.34 -10.25 -11.39
N SER A 7 -23.78 -11.50 -11.48
CA SER A 7 -24.40 -12.26 -10.39
C SER A 7 -23.37 -12.83 -9.41
N SER A 8 -22.37 -12.05 -9.02
CA SER A 8 -21.36 -12.50 -8.06
C SER A 8 -21.89 -12.37 -6.63
N SER A 9 -22.06 -13.50 -5.97
CA SER A 9 -22.44 -13.58 -4.55
C SER A 9 -21.32 -13.02 -3.66
N ILE A 10 -21.64 -12.03 -2.83
CA ILE A 10 -20.74 -11.50 -1.80
C ILE A 10 -20.72 -12.51 -0.65
N VAL A 11 -19.61 -13.22 -0.48
CA VAL A 11 -19.39 -14.11 0.67
C VAL A 11 -18.62 -13.32 1.72
N PHE A 12 -19.24 -13.10 2.88
CA PHE A 12 -18.56 -12.53 4.05
C PHE A 12 -17.79 -13.66 4.73
N THR A 13 -16.47 -13.67 4.57
CA THR A 13 -15.57 -14.54 5.33
C THR A 13 -15.08 -13.78 6.55
N ASP A 14 -14.96 -14.44 7.70
CA ASP A 14 -14.35 -13.87 8.89
C ASP A 14 -12.93 -13.37 8.55
N VAL A 15 -12.73 -12.05 8.67
CA VAL A 15 -11.44 -11.43 8.45
C VAL A 15 -10.62 -11.68 9.71
N GLU A 16 -9.58 -12.50 9.63
CA GLU A 16 -8.58 -12.54 10.70
C GLU A 16 -7.99 -11.13 10.85
N ASP A 17 -8.10 -10.59 12.07
CA ASP A 17 -7.59 -9.28 12.45
C ASP A 17 -6.11 -9.10 12.07
N ASP A 18 -5.72 -7.83 11.90
CA ASP A 18 -4.36 -7.46 11.52
C ASP A 18 -3.31 -8.20 12.38
N PRO A 19 -2.36 -8.93 11.77
CA PRO A 19 -1.33 -9.63 12.49
C PRO A 19 -0.53 -8.65 13.35
N GLN A 20 -0.42 -8.96 14.65
CA GLN A 20 0.19 -8.08 15.65
C GLN A 20 1.63 -7.65 15.29
N ARG A 21 2.34 -8.44 14.48
CA ARG A 21 3.68 -8.12 14.00
C ARG A 21 3.87 -8.58 12.56
N ARG A 22 4.47 -7.71 11.73
CA ARG A 22 4.91 -8.04 10.37
C ARG A 22 6.42 -7.77 10.26
N ARG A 23 7.20 -8.80 9.92
CA ARG A 23 8.65 -8.68 9.64
C ARG A 23 9.03 -9.67 8.52
N PRO A 24 8.99 -9.25 7.25
CA PRO A 24 9.36 -10.13 6.14
C PRO A 24 10.87 -10.42 6.16
N ASP A 25 11.25 -11.67 5.87
CA ASP A 25 12.62 -12.01 5.54
C ASP A 25 12.90 -11.62 4.08
N ILE A 26 13.88 -10.75 3.89
CA ILE A 26 14.26 -10.20 2.57
C ILE A 26 15.51 -10.87 1.99
N SER A 27 16.03 -11.92 2.63
CA SER A 27 17.27 -12.60 2.23
C SER A 27 17.18 -13.18 0.81
N TYR A 28 16.01 -13.68 0.41
CA TYR A 28 15.80 -14.22 -0.94
C TYR A 28 15.95 -13.14 -2.01
N ALA A 29 15.27 -12.00 -1.85
CA ALA A 29 15.40 -10.87 -2.79
C ALA A 29 16.83 -10.28 -2.80
N GLY A 30 17.51 -10.28 -1.65
CA GLY A 30 18.91 -9.89 -1.57
C GLY A 30 19.84 -10.79 -2.38
N ARG A 31 19.61 -12.11 -2.38
CA ARG A 31 20.44 -13.08 -3.14
C ARG A 31 20.15 -13.06 -4.64
N GLU A 32 18.88 -13.14 -5.01
CA GLU A 32 18.48 -13.34 -6.41
C GLU A 32 18.46 -12.02 -7.21
N LEU A 33 18.06 -10.92 -6.56
CA LEU A 33 17.83 -9.64 -7.23
C LEU A 33 18.87 -8.58 -6.83
N ASN A 34 19.84 -8.95 -5.99
CA ASN A 34 20.77 -8.02 -5.35
C ASN A 34 20.05 -6.79 -4.75
N TRP A 35 18.85 -7.03 -4.21
CA TRP A 35 17.91 -5.99 -3.83
C TRP A 35 17.88 -5.78 -2.33
N THR A 36 17.90 -4.52 -1.92
CA THR A 36 17.72 -4.09 -0.53
C THR A 36 16.95 -2.75 -0.48
N PRO A 37 16.21 -2.49 0.61
CA PRO A 37 15.55 -1.19 0.78
C PRO A 37 16.59 -0.08 0.94
N LYS A 38 16.62 0.83 -0.04
CA LYS A 38 17.57 1.96 -0.07
C LYS A 38 17.09 3.20 0.70
N VAL A 39 15.78 3.29 0.96
CA VAL A 39 15.16 4.45 1.59
C VAL A 39 14.85 4.13 3.05
N SER A 40 15.38 4.92 3.97
CA SER A 40 15.08 4.77 5.39
C SER A 40 13.64 5.22 5.70
N LEU A 41 13.06 4.67 6.77
CA LEU A 41 11.71 5.01 7.22
C LEU A 41 11.53 6.52 7.37
N LYS A 42 12.48 7.21 8.01
CA LYS A 42 12.43 8.66 8.23
C LYS A 42 12.39 9.46 6.93
N ILE A 43 13.17 9.05 5.93
CA ILE A 43 13.19 9.71 4.61
C ILE A 43 11.87 9.44 3.89
N GLY A 44 11.40 8.18 3.90
CA GLY A 44 10.14 7.78 3.30
C GLY A 44 8.96 8.58 3.87
N LEU A 45 8.83 8.63 5.19
CA LEU A 45 7.75 9.37 5.87
C LEU A 45 7.76 10.87 5.55
N LYS A 46 8.94 11.51 5.53
CA LYS A 46 9.03 12.93 5.15
C LYS A 46 8.51 13.19 3.74
N LYS A 47 8.89 12.37 2.76
CA LYS A 47 8.42 12.48 1.37
C LYS A 47 6.91 12.27 1.27
N THR A 48 6.38 11.28 1.99
CA THR A 48 4.94 11.00 2.03
C THR A 48 4.16 12.16 2.62
N ILE A 49 4.63 12.76 3.73
CA ILE A 49 3.99 13.93 4.34
C ILE A 49 3.99 15.11 3.36
N GLU A 50 5.10 15.38 2.69
CA GLU A 50 5.20 16.46 1.71
C GLU A 50 4.22 16.27 0.55
N TYR A 51 4.13 15.04 0.02
CA TYR A 51 3.17 14.69 -1.02
C TYR A 51 1.73 15.00 -0.58
N PHE A 52 1.31 14.52 0.60
CA PHE A 52 -0.04 14.75 1.08
C PHE A 52 -0.33 16.22 1.39
N ARG A 53 0.65 16.98 1.88
CA ARG A 53 0.50 18.44 2.07
C ARG A 53 0.20 19.14 0.75
N LYS A 54 0.93 18.79 -0.32
CA LYS A 54 0.68 19.35 -1.66
C LYS A 54 -0.67 18.91 -2.22
N ALA A 55 -0.99 17.62 -2.11
CA ALA A 55 -2.26 17.09 -2.61
C ALA A 55 -3.46 17.74 -1.93
N MET A 56 -3.42 17.95 -0.60
CA MET A 56 -4.49 18.63 0.13
C MET A 56 -4.58 20.13 -0.19
N SER A 57 -3.45 20.81 -0.41
CA SER A 57 -3.47 22.21 -0.87
C SER A 57 -4.18 22.34 -2.21
N ASN A 58 -3.84 21.47 -3.17
CA ASN A 58 -4.43 21.47 -4.51
C ASN A 58 -5.94 21.11 -4.49
N LEU A 59 -6.38 20.31 -3.51
CA LEU A 59 -7.79 19.98 -3.31
C LEU A 59 -8.61 21.16 -2.78
N ASN A 60 -8.00 22.06 -2.00
CA ASN A 60 -8.65 23.24 -1.45
C ASN A 60 -8.67 24.44 -2.43
N GLU A 61 -7.92 24.35 -3.53
CA GLU A 61 -7.84 25.39 -4.57
C GLU A 61 -8.76 25.09 -5.79
N ASN A 62 -9.57 24.03 -5.73
CA ASN A 62 -10.65 23.72 -6.69
C ASN A 62 -12.03 23.91 -6.05
#